data_AF-A0A2V8JLH0-F1
#
_entry.id   AF-A0A2V8JLH0-F1
#
_cell.length_a   1.000
_cell.length_b   1.000
_cell.length_c   1.000
_cell.angle_alpha   90.00
_cell.angle_beta   90.00
_cell.angle_gamma   90.00
#
_symmetry.space_group_name_H-M   'P 1'
#
loop_
_entity.id
_entity.type
_entity.pdbx_description
1 polymer ?
#
loop_
_entity_poly.entity_id
_entity_poly.type
_entity_poly.pdbx_seq_one_letter_code
_entity_poly.pdbx_strand_id
1 'polypeptide(L)'
;MFRRTNNADKQDTNLRCSFCANPQDGVRQLIAGPSVFICDECVEACAEIIAERRREQDHHSEVSVVASNVADNAPSVLCALCRMPISARDALLVEARGALCPGCVGEIEAAISKMRESP
;
A
#
# COMPACT_ATOMS: atom_id res chain seq x y z
N MET A 1 -3.58 -43.87 16.72
CA MET A 1 -2.89 -42.60 17.04
C MET A 1 -3.92 -41.46 17.15
N PHE A 2 -4.65 -41.35 18.26
CA PHE A 2 -5.43 -40.16 18.57
C PHE A 2 -5.08 -39.72 19.99
N ARG A 3 -4.21 -38.72 20.07
CA ARG A 3 -3.65 -38.22 21.32
C ARG A 3 -4.68 -37.26 21.94
N ARG A 4 -5.35 -37.72 22.99
CA ARG A 4 -6.04 -36.84 23.94
C ARG A 4 -5.01 -35.96 24.63
N THR A 5 -5.28 -34.67 24.71
CA THR A 5 -4.83 -33.81 25.80
C THR A 5 -6.03 -33.05 26.31
N ASN A 6 -6.50 -33.46 27.49
CA ASN A 6 -7.26 -32.60 28.39
C ASN A 6 -6.31 -31.50 28.89
N ASN A 7 -6.76 -30.24 28.91
CA ASN A 7 -6.36 -29.35 29.98
C ASN A 7 -7.48 -28.36 30.31
N ALA A 8 -7.64 -28.17 31.62
CA ALA A 8 -8.78 -27.60 32.30
C ALA A 8 -8.85 -26.08 32.21
N ASP A 9 -10.07 -25.58 32.42
CA ASP A 9 -10.43 -24.26 32.95
C ASP A 9 -9.29 -23.51 33.67
N LYS A 10 -8.71 -22.54 32.97
CA LYS A 10 -8.32 -21.27 33.54
C LYS A 10 -8.93 -20.19 32.66
N GLN A 11 -9.95 -19.51 33.17
CA GLN A 11 -10.38 -18.21 32.68
C GLN A 11 -9.27 -17.18 32.94
N ASP A 12 -8.15 -17.32 32.25
CA ASP A 12 -7.27 -16.20 31.96
C ASP A 12 -7.65 -15.79 30.54
N THR A 13 -8.09 -14.55 30.37
CA THR A 13 -8.34 -13.94 29.06
C THR A 13 -7.13 -14.22 28.19
N ASN A 14 -7.23 -15.20 27.28
CA ASN A 14 -6.09 -15.75 26.58
C ASN A 14 -5.69 -14.74 25.49
N LEU A 15 -4.99 -13.69 25.92
CA LEU A 15 -4.49 -12.63 25.08
C LEU A 15 -3.53 -13.27 24.09
N ARG A 16 -3.86 -13.14 22.80
CA ARG A 16 -3.14 -13.76 21.70
C ARG A 16 -2.60 -12.67 20.81
N CYS A 17 -1.40 -12.88 20.29
CA CYS A 17 -0.86 -12.04 19.24
C CYS A 17 -1.80 -12.08 18.02
N SER A 18 -2.18 -10.92 17.50
CA SER A 18 -3.04 -10.81 16.33
C SER A 18 -2.37 -11.27 15.04
N PHE A 19 -1.04 -11.44 15.04
CA PHE A 19 -0.24 -11.80 13.86
C PHE A 19 0.13 -13.29 13.81
N CYS A 20 0.63 -13.86 14.90
CA CYS A 20 1.04 -15.27 14.96
C CYS A 20 0.06 -16.18 15.70
N ALA A 21 -1.00 -15.63 16.31
CA ALA A 21 -2.00 -16.33 17.12
C ALA A 21 -1.46 -17.06 18.37
N ASN A 22 -0.17 -16.89 18.69
CA ASN A 22 0.41 -17.45 19.90
C ASN A 22 -0.18 -16.79 21.16
N PRO A 23 -0.43 -17.58 22.21
CA PRO A 23 -0.89 -17.07 23.50
C PRO A 23 0.22 -16.26 24.18
N GLN A 24 -0.14 -15.40 25.12
CA GLN A 24 0.80 -14.63 25.94
C GLN A 24 1.87 -15.51 26.62
N ASP A 25 1.52 -16.72 27.06
CA ASP A 25 2.46 -17.67 27.67
C ASP A 25 3.46 -18.28 26.68
N GLY A 26 3.16 -18.21 25.38
CA GLY A 26 3.98 -18.78 24.31
C GLY A 26 4.97 -17.79 23.70
N VAL A 27 4.99 -16.54 24.17
CA VAL A 27 5.87 -15.48 23.66
C VAL A 27 6.60 -14.82 24.82
N ARG A 28 7.78 -14.27 24.55
CA ARG A 28 8.59 -13.63 25.59
C ARG A 28 7.99 -12.30 26.03
N GLN A 29 7.36 -11.55 25.11
CA GLN A 29 6.66 -10.32 25.44
C GLN A 29 5.45 -10.11 24.50
N LEU A 30 4.31 -9.72 25.08
CA LEU A 30 3.10 -9.33 24.33
C LEU A 30 2.74 -7.88 24.64
N ILE A 31 2.64 -7.05 23.59
CA ILE A 31 2.34 -5.62 23.67
C ILE A 31 0.84 -5.43 23.41
N ALA A 32 0.14 -4.79 24.35
CA ALA A 32 -1.30 -4.50 24.26
C ALA A 32 -1.56 -3.08 23.74
N GLY A 33 -2.25 -2.98 22.60
CA GLY A 33 -2.81 -1.74 22.07
C GLY A 33 -4.32 -1.65 22.34
N PRO A 34 -4.98 -0.53 21.99
CA PRO A 34 -6.41 -0.30 22.24
C PRO A 34 -7.35 -1.34 21.61
N SER A 35 -6.92 -1.99 20.52
CA SER A 35 -7.73 -3.00 19.81
C SER A 35 -6.89 -4.10 19.15
N VAL A 36 -5.59 -4.18 19.45
CA VAL A 36 -4.66 -5.11 18.79
C VAL A 36 -3.56 -5.53 19.76
N PHE A 37 -3.06 -6.76 19.61
CA PHE A 37 -1.96 -7.30 20.40
C PHE A 37 -0.85 -7.81 19.48
N ILE A 38 0.40 -7.52 19.79
CA ILE A 38 1.56 -7.95 18.98
C ILE A 38 2.69 -8.44 19.89
N CYS A 39 3.33 -9.57 19.54
CA CYS A 39 4.48 -10.08 20.29
C CYS A 39 5.81 -9.53 19.77
N ASP A 40 6.87 -9.65 20.56
CA ASP A 40 8.23 -9.21 20.24
C ASP A 40 8.77 -9.80 18.94
N GLU A 41 8.61 -11.10 18.72
CA GLU A 41 9.03 -11.77 17.48
C GLU A 41 8.34 -11.19 16.23
N CYS A 42 7.04 -10.89 16.33
CA CYS A 42 6.30 -10.26 15.24
C CYS A 42 6.72 -8.81 15.02
N VAL A 43 7.09 -8.08 16.07
CA VAL A 43 7.63 -6.71 15.94
C VAL A 43 8.96 -6.74 15.18
N GLU A 44 9.87 -7.65 15.50
CA GLU A 44 11.16 -7.78 14.82
C GLU A 44 10.96 -8.17 13.34
N ALA A 45 10.14 -9.19 13.06
CA ALA A 45 9.82 -9.58 11.70
C ALA A 45 9.18 -8.43 10.89
N CYS A 46 8.24 -7.69 11.49
CA CYS A 46 7.66 -6.52 10.84
C CYS A 46 8.68 -5.39 10.64
N ALA A 47 9.58 -5.16 11.59
CA ALA A 47 10.62 -4.13 11.50
C ALA A 47 11.62 -4.45 10.38
N GLU A 48 12.00 -5.72 10.20
CA GLU A 48 12.85 -6.18 9.10
C GLU A 48 12.18 -5.95 7.74
N ILE A 49 10.92 -6.38 7.58
CA ILE A 49 10.15 -6.17 6.35
C ILE A 49 10.03 -4.68 6.02
N ILE A 50 9.76 -3.82 7.00
CA ILE A 50 9.66 -2.38 6.81
C ILE A 50 11.02 -1.76 6.46
N ALA A 51 12.10 -2.21 7.11
CA ALA A 51 13.44 -1.72 6.83
C ALA A 51 13.92 -2.12 5.43
N GLU A 52 13.63 -3.35 5.00
CA GLU A 52 13.88 -3.84 3.64
C GLU A 52 13.10 -2.99 2.62
N ARG A 53 11.80 -2.81 2.82
CA ARG A 53 10.95 -1.96 1.96
C ARG A 53 11.45 -0.52 1.87
N ARG A 54 11.97 0.06 2.96
CA ARG A 54 12.55 1.41 2.96
C ARG A 54 13.85 1.47 2.15
N ARG A 55 14.73 0.48 2.29
CA ARG A 55 15.98 0.39 1.51
C ARG A 55 15.71 0.18 0.03
N GLU A 56 14.68 -0.59 -0.32
CA GLU A 56 14.23 -0.80 -1.70
C GLU A 56 13.61 0.47 -2.31
N GLN A 57 12.95 1.31 -1.50
CA GLN A 57 12.42 2.60 -1.94
C GLN A 57 13.50 3.64 -2.25
N ASP A 58 14.69 3.50 -1.66
CA ASP A 58 15.84 4.37 -1.95
C ASP A 58 16.63 3.94 -3.21
N HIS A 59 16.34 2.78 -3.81
CA HIS A 59 17.07 2.22 -4.96
C HIS A 59 16.17 1.88 -6.17
N HIS A 60 15.05 2.58 -6.36
CA HIS A 60 14.28 2.49 -7.61
C HIS A 60 14.79 3.46 -8.69
N SER A 61 16.01 3.19 -9.15
CA SER A 61 16.44 3.45 -10.53
C SER A 61 17.00 2.14 -11.09
N GLU A 62 16.34 1.62 -12.13
CA GLU A 62 16.81 0.63 -13.13
C GLU A 62 16.54 -0.91 -12.95
N VAL A 63 15.42 -1.38 -13.55
CA VAL A 63 15.24 -2.50 -14.54
C VAL A 63 15.21 -4.02 -14.12
N SER A 64 14.00 -4.62 -14.29
CA SER A 64 13.55 -5.86 -15.01
C SER A 64 13.78 -7.34 -14.55
N VAL A 65 12.73 -8.13 -14.89
CA VAL A 65 12.45 -9.61 -14.95
C VAL A 65 12.22 -10.35 -13.62
N VAL A 66 11.06 -10.97 -13.35
CA VAL A 66 10.34 -11.98 -14.17
C VAL A 66 8.80 -11.83 -14.11
N ALA A 67 8.18 -12.07 -15.26
CA ALA A 67 6.75 -11.98 -15.49
C ALA A 67 5.99 -13.13 -14.82
N SER A 68 4.96 -12.79 -14.05
CA SER A 68 3.60 -13.36 -14.15
C SER A 68 2.71 -12.82 -13.01
N ASN A 69 1.63 -12.11 -13.39
CA ASN A 69 0.35 -12.00 -12.65
C ASN A 69 0.10 -10.80 -11.71
N VAL A 70 0.19 -9.55 -12.17
CA VAL A 70 -0.76 -8.49 -11.76
C VAL A 70 -1.01 -7.58 -12.97
N ALA A 71 -2.18 -7.71 -13.59
CA ALA A 71 -2.69 -6.68 -14.50
C ALA A 71 -2.91 -5.38 -13.71
N ASP A 72 -2.55 -4.24 -14.30
CA ASP A 72 -2.86 -2.89 -13.80
C ASP A 72 -2.00 -2.30 -12.68
N ASN A 73 -0.68 -2.24 -12.87
CA ASN A 73 0.14 -1.23 -12.16
C ASN A 73 0.98 -0.42 -13.15
N ALA A 74 0.30 0.40 -13.97
CA ALA A 74 0.97 1.48 -14.67
C ALA A 74 1.37 2.57 -13.65
N PRO A 75 2.55 3.22 -13.78
CA PRO A 75 2.92 4.29 -12.88
C PRO A 75 1.84 5.38 -12.92
N SER A 76 1.28 5.70 -11.76
CA SER A 76 0.28 6.75 -11.64
C SER A 76 0.98 8.10 -11.51
N VAL A 77 0.75 8.99 -12.48
CA VAL A 77 1.22 10.38 -12.47
C VAL A 77 0.08 11.29 -12.07
N LEU A 78 0.36 12.40 -11.39
CA LEU A 78 -0.69 13.33 -10.95
C LEU A 78 -1.03 14.33 -12.06
N CYS A 79 -2.33 14.60 -12.24
CA CYS A 79 -2.79 15.67 -13.11
C CYS A 79 -2.29 17.03 -12.58
N ALA A 80 -1.64 17.83 -13.44
CA ALA A 80 -1.18 19.16 -13.06
C ALA A 80 -2.32 20.14 -12.70
N LEU A 81 -3.54 19.89 -13.20
CA LEU A 81 -4.71 20.73 -12.92
C LEU A 81 -5.48 20.28 -11.69
N CYS A 82 -6.00 19.06 -11.69
CA CYS A 82 -6.90 18.57 -10.64
C CYS A 82 -6.20 17.72 -9.57
N ARG A 83 -4.90 17.42 -9.73
CA ARG A 83 -4.09 16.57 -8.84
C ARG A 83 -4.59 15.16 -8.61
N MET A 84 -5.54 14.68 -9.41
CA MET A 84 -5.95 13.27 -9.35
C MET A 84 -4.89 12.36 -9.98
N PRO A 85 -4.73 11.12 -9.47
CA PRO A 85 -3.82 10.14 -10.07
C PRO A 85 -4.34 9.68 -11.44
N ILE A 86 -3.44 9.61 -12.41
CA ILE A 86 -3.69 9.21 -13.80
C ILE A 86 -2.73 8.08 -14.14
N SER A 87 -3.20 7.05 -14.83
CA SER A 87 -2.32 6.09 -15.47
C SER A 87 -1.43 6.80 -16.49
N ALA A 88 -0.10 6.58 -16.46
CA ALA A 88 0.83 7.18 -17.42
C ALA A 88 0.48 6.87 -18.89
N ARG A 89 -0.33 5.83 -19.17
CA ARG A 89 -0.81 5.50 -20.52
C ARG A 89 -1.87 6.48 -21.04
N ASP A 90 -2.66 7.05 -20.14
CA ASP A 90 -3.82 7.90 -20.47
C ASP A 90 -3.54 9.38 -20.17
N ALA A 91 -2.31 9.70 -19.74
CA ALA A 91 -1.88 11.05 -19.44
C ALA A 91 -1.40 11.76 -20.71
N LEU A 92 -1.94 12.96 -20.96
CA LEU A 92 -1.39 13.86 -21.98
C LEU A 92 -0.20 14.61 -21.38
N LEU A 93 1.01 14.36 -21.88
CA LEU A 93 2.21 15.04 -21.41
C LEU A 93 2.44 16.34 -22.18
N VAL A 94 2.52 17.45 -21.44
CA VAL A 94 2.96 18.74 -21.95
C VAL A 94 4.36 18.99 -21.43
N GLU A 95 5.36 18.95 -22.30
CA GLU A 95 6.79 18.87 -21.95
C GLU A 95 7.24 19.91 -20.89
N ALA A 96 6.69 21.13 -20.93
CA ALA A 96 7.04 22.20 -19.98
C ALA A 96 6.03 22.40 -18.83
N ARG A 97 4.93 21.65 -18.78
CA ARG A 97 3.80 21.89 -17.86
C ARG A 97 3.35 20.66 -17.08
N GLY A 98 3.77 19.47 -17.46
CA GLY A 98 3.43 18.22 -16.79
C GLY A 98 2.29 17.46 -17.47
N ALA A 99 1.73 16.48 -16.76
CA ALA A 99 0.71 15.57 -17.28
C ALA A 99 -0.71 16.07 -16.98
N LEU A 100 -1.63 15.89 -17.93
CA LEU A 100 -3.04 16.21 -17.78
C LEU A 100 -3.91 14.97 -17.95
N CYS A 101 -4.95 14.86 -17.12
CA CYS A 101 -5.91 13.76 -17.20
C CYS A 101 -6.89 14.00 -18.36
N PRO A 102 -7.48 12.94 -18.92
CA PRO A 102 -8.44 13.07 -20.03
C PRO A 102 -9.60 14.03 -19.73
N GLY A 103 -10.07 14.07 -18.48
CA GLY A 103 -11.12 15.00 -18.05
C GLY A 103 -10.69 16.48 -18.13
N CYS A 104 -9.54 16.83 -17.57
CA CYS A 104 -9.04 18.21 -17.63
C CYS A 104 -8.65 18.62 -19.05
N VAL A 105 -8.17 17.70 -19.88
CA VAL A 105 -7.91 17.99 -21.31
C VAL A 105 -9.21 18.40 -22.01
N GLY A 106 -10.30 17.65 -21.81
CA GLY A 106 -11.59 17.99 -22.40
C GLY A 106 -12.15 19.34 -21.94
N GLU A 107 -12.00 19.68 -20.65
CA GLU A 107 -12.41 20.99 -20.14
C GLU A 107 -11.59 22.14 -20.75
N ILE A 108 -10.28 21.95 -20.90
CA ILE A 108 -9.40 22.94 -21.55
C ILE A 108 -9.80 23.14 -23.01
N GLU A 109 -10.03 22.06 -23.77
CA GLU A 109 -10.45 22.14 -25.18
C GLU A 109 -11.79 22.85 -25.34
N ALA A 110 -12.75 22.56 -24.47
CA ALA A 110 -14.05 23.23 -24.45
C ALA A 110 -13.91 24.73 -24.13
N ALA A 111 -13.03 25.10 -23.19
CA ALA A 111 -12.76 26.50 -22.86
C ALA A 111 -12.09 27.25 -24.03
N ILE A 112 -11.11 26.63 -24.70
CA ILE A 112 -10.44 27.20 -25.88
C ILE A 112 -11.43 27.41 -27.03
N SER A 113 -12.37 26.49 -27.23
CA SER A 113 -13.38 26.59 -28.29
C SER A 113 -14.27 27.82 -28.10
N LYS A 114 -14.74 28.05 -26.87
CA LYS A 114 -15.53 29.25 -26.51
C LYS A 114 -14.75 30.56 -26.65
N MET A 115 -13.44 30.55 -26.36
CA MET A 115 -12.57 31.72 -26.56
C MET A 115 -12.38 32.07 -28.04
N ARG A 116 -12.45 31.09 -28.94
CA ARG A 116 -12.33 31.32 -30.40
C ARG A 116 -13.65 31.77 -31.05
N GLU A 117 -14.78 31.56 -30.39
CA GLU A 117 -16.13 31.92 -30.87
C GLU A 117 -16.57 33.33 -30.41
N SER A 118 -15.75 34.06 -29.66
CA SER A 118 -16.02 35.45 -29.27
C SER A 118 -15.29 36.42 -30.23
N PRO A 119 -15.99 37.13 -31.14
CA PRO A 119 -15.42 38.27 -31.86
C PRO A 119 -15.29 39.52 -30.96
#